data_AF-A0A089P1C5-F1
#
_entry.id   AF-A0A089P1C5-F1
#
_cell.length_a   1.000
_cell.length_b   1.000
_cell.length_c   1.000
_cell.angle_alpha   90.00
_cell.angle_beta   90.00
_cell.angle_gamma   90.00
#
_symmetry.space_group_name_H-M   'P 1'
#
loop_
_entity.id
_entity.type
_entity.pdbx_description
1 polymer ?
#
loop_
_entity_poly.entity_id
_entity_poly.type
_entity_poly.pdbx_seq_one_letter_code
_entity_poly.pdbx_strand_id
1 'polypeptide(L)'
;MNASVERVRDALAELIKAALLSDDGLSRACRDAGRAKLRALADDPPEPESLRMDGAWTLAIRKAETPELAPQEGRVNLTLPRACPFTLDELLAPGLDMDQAVARIRTSASTG
;
A
#
# COMPACT_ATOMS: atom_id res chain seq x y z
N MET A 1 7.61 -4.10 -17.89
CA MET A 1 7.24 -4.38 -16.49
C MET A 1 5.84 -4.98 -16.51
N ASN A 2 5.50 -5.92 -15.61
CA ASN A 2 4.18 -6.59 -15.65
C ASN A 2 3.10 -5.59 -15.17
N ALA A 3 2.14 -5.26 -16.03
CA ALA A 3 1.11 -4.25 -15.75
C ALA A 3 0.30 -4.55 -14.48
N SER A 4 0.07 -5.82 -14.17
CA SER A 4 -0.59 -6.25 -12.93
C SER A 4 0.21 -5.91 -11.68
N VAL A 5 1.53 -6.14 -11.72
CA VAL A 5 2.45 -5.78 -10.62
C VAL A 5 2.44 -4.27 -10.41
N GLU A 6 2.39 -3.47 -11.48
CA GLU A 6 2.38 -2.01 -11.37
C GLU A 6 1.08 -1.47 -10.78
N ARG A 7 -0.07 -2.03 -11.15
CA ARG A 7 -1.36 -1.66 -10.58
C ARG A 7 -1.42 -1.98 -9.08
N VAL A 8 -0.98 -3.18 -8.70
CA VAL A 8 -0.92 -3.60 -7.28
C VAL A 8 0.08 -2.77 -6.49
N ARG A 9 1.27 -2.53 -7.05
CA ARG A 9 2.28 -1.62 -6.48
C ARG A 9 1.67 -0.25 -6.20
N ASP A 10 0.95 0.30 -7.15
CA ASP A 10 0.38 1.64 -7.02
C ASP A 10 -0.71 1.72 -5.96
N ALA A 11 -1.55 0.68 -5.84
CA ALA A 11 -2.53 0.60 -4.76
C ALA A 11 -1.85 0.51 -3.39
N LEU A 12 -0.85 -0.38 -3.27
CA LEU A 12 -0.07 -0.56 -2.04
C LEU A 12 0.70 0.71 -1.64
N ALA A 13 1.25 1.44 -2.62
CA ALA A 13 1.99 2.67 -2.35
C ALA A 13 1.11 3.74 -1.69
N GLU A 14 -0.14 3.89 -2.12
CA GLU A 14 -1.07 4.82 -1.49
C GLU A 14 -1.43 4.40 -0.05
N LEU A 15 -1.58 3.09 0.21
CA LEU A 15 -1.79 2.59 1.57
C LEU A 15 -0.58 2.84 2.48
N ILE A 16 0.64 2.63 1.97
CA ILE A 16 1.88 2.89 2.71
C ILE A 16 1.98 4.39 3.00
N LYS A 17 1.77 5.28 2.02
CA LYS A 17 1.75 6.73 2.26
C LYS A 17 0.74 7.11 3.34
N ALA A 18 -0.48 6.59 3.27
CA ALA A 18 -1.49 6.84 4.29
C ALA A 18 -1.04 6.40 5.70
N ALA A 19 -0.24 5.33 5.80
CA ALA A 19 0.37 4.87 7.03
C ALA A 19 1.51 5.78 7.52
N LEU A 20 2.38 6.28 6.63
CA LEU A 20 3.54 7.10 6.97
C LEU A 20 3.20 8.57 7.26
N LEU A 21 2.15 9.10 6.62
CA LEU A 21 1.73 10.49 6.79
C LEU A 21 1.11 10.71 8.17
N SER A 22 1.61 11.73 8.88
CA SER A 22 1.04 12.21 10.15
C SER A 22 -0.09 13.20 9.98
N ASP A 23 -0.21 13.83 8.80
CA ASP A 23 -1.32 14.73 8.48
C ASP A 23 -2.57 13.90 8.13
N ASP A 24 -3.64 14.07 8.90
CA ASP A 24 -4.88 13.31 8.72
C ASP A 24 -5.56 13.59 7.38
N GLY A 25 -5.43 14.80 6.84
CA GLY A 25 -6.00 15.20 5.56
C GLY A 25 -5.30 14.51 4.38
N LEU A 26 -3.97 14.53 4.38
CA LEU A 26 -3.17 13.84 3.37
C LEU A 26 -3.28 12.32 3.51
N SER A 27 -3.28 11.80 4.73
CA SER A 27 -3.51 10.38 5.00
C SER A 27 -4.86 9.93 4.45
N ARG A 28 -5.93 10.72 4.67
CA ARG A 28 -7.26 10.45 4.10
C ARG A 28 -7.26 10.48 2.57
N ALA A 29 -6.61 11.47 1.94
CA ALA A 29 -6.51 11.54 0.48
C ALA A 29 -5.81 10.30 -0.10
N CYS A 30 -4.75 9.81 0.54
CA CYS A 30 -4.07 8.57 0.16
C CYS A 30 -4.97 7.34 0.34
N ARG A 31 -5.76 7.24 1.43
CA ARG A 31 -6.74 6.15 1.60
C ARG A 31 -7.77 6.14 0.47
N ASP A 32 -8.31 7.31 0.12
CA ASP A 32 -9.29 7.44 -0.98
C ASP A 32 -8.67 7.05 -2.33
N ALA A 33 -7.43 7.48 -2.61
CA ALA A 33 -6.70 7.11 -3.82
C ALA A 33 -6.39 5.60 -3.88
N GLY A 34 -5.95 5.02 -2.77
CA GLY A 34 -5.74 3.57 -2.64
C GLY A 34 -7.03 2.80 -2.88
N ARG A 35 -8.17 3.29 -2.36
CA ARG A 35 -9.48 2.64 -2.51
C ARG A 35 -9.91 2.61 -3.97
N ALA A 36 -9.72 3.72 -4.68
CA ALA A 36 -10.02 3.79 -6.12
C ALA A 36 -9.17 2.79 -6.92
N LYS A 37 -7.87 2.66 -6.60
CA LYS A 37 -6.97 1.71 -7.28
C LYS A 37 -7.32 0.25 -6.97
N LEU A 38 -7.65 -0.07 -5.72
CA LEU A 38 -8.10 -1.41 -5.34
C LEU A 38 -9.43 -1.77 -6.00
N ARG A 39 -10.36 -0.83 -6.11
CA ARG A 39 -11.59 -1.04 -6.86
C ARG A 39 -11.32 -1.34 -8.33
N ALA A 40 -10.43 -0.58 -8.98
CA ALA A 40 -10.03 -0.85 -10.36
C ALA A 40 -9.34 -2.21 -10.53
N LEU A 41 -8.62 -2.68 -9.50
CA LEU A 41 -8.08 -4.04 -9.46
C LEU A 41 -9.18 -5.09 -9.26
N ALA A 42 -10.21 -4.82 -8.48
CA ALA A 42 -11.33 -5.76 -8.30
C ALA A 42 -12.20 -5.85 -9.57
N ASP A 43 -12.34 -4.76 -10.32
CA ASP A 43 -13.04 -4.73 -11.62
C ASP A 43 -12.26 -5.47 -12.72
N ASP A 44 -10.92 -5.49 -12.66
CA ASP A 44 -10.03 -6.23 -13.56
C ASP A 44 -8.94 -6.99 -12.75
N PRO A 45 -9.28 -8.14 -12.14
CA PRO A 45 -8.40 -8.84 -11.23
C PRO A 45 -7.16 -9.40 -11.94
N PRO A 46 -5.95 -9.15 -11.41
CA PRO A 46 -4.74 -9.69 -12.00
C PRO A 46 -4.65 -11.20 -11.78
N GLU A 47 -4.09 -11.92 -12.74
CA GLU A 47 -3.89 -13.36 -12.59
C GLU A 47 -2.84 -13.65 -11.48
N PRO A 48 -3.17 -14.47 -10.48
CA PRO A 48 -2.32 -14.70 -9.31
C PRO A 48 -0.97 -15.34 -9.69
N GLU A 49 -0.93 -16.16 -10.74
CA GLU A 49 0.29 -16.80 -11.23
C GLU A 49 1.30 -15.81 -11.82
N SER A 50 0.78 -14.67 -12.31
CA SER A 50 1.58 -13.60 -12.94
C SER A 50 2.04 -12.53 -11.94
N LEU A 51 1.51 -12.54 -10.72
CA LEU A 51 1.70 -11.51 -9.71
C LEU A 51 2.52 -12.05 -8.53
N ARG A 52 3.66 -11.40 -8.25
CA ARG A 52 4.39 -11.60 -7.00
C ARG A 52 4.09 -10.47 -6.03
N MET A 53 3.32 -10.77 -4.98
CA MET A 53 2.93 -9.81 -3.93
C MET A 53 4.15 -9.16 -3.27
N ASP A 54 5.15 -9.94 -2.86
CA ASP A 54 6.37 -9.39 -2.23
C ASP A 54 7.15 -8.46 -3.17
N GLY A 55 7.13 -8.75 -4.46
CA GLY A 55 7.74 -7.90 -5.49
C GLY A 55 6.99 -6.58 -5.65
N ALA A 56 5.65 -6.63 -5.73
CA ALA A 56 4.80 -5.44 -5.79
C ALA A 56 4.94 -4.59 -4.52
N TRP A 57 5.00 -5.23 -3.35
CA TRP A 57 5.19 -4.60 -2.05
C TRP A 57 6.55 -3.88 -1.94
N THR A 58 7.64 -4.54 -2.29
CA THR A 58 8.98 -3.91 -2.28
C THR A 58 9.03 -2.67 -3.18
N LEU A 59 8.39 -2.73 -4.36
CA LEU A 59 8.30 -1.59 -5.27
C LEU A 59 7.38 -0.49 -4.72
N ALA A 60 6.33 -0.86 -3.99
CA ALA A 60 5.39 0.07 -3.38
C ALA A 60 6.05 0.87 -2.26
N ILE A 61 6.86 0.22 -1.41
CA ILE A 61 7.69 0.85 -0.38
C ILE A 61 8.58 1.93 -1.03
N ARG A 62 9.37 1.54 -2.04
CA ARG A 62 10.26 2.48 -2.75
C ARG A 62 9.52 3.65 -3.38
N LYS A 63 8.27 3.44 -3.82
CA LYS A 63 7.42 4.49 -4.40
C LYS A 63 6.77 5.37 -3.32
N ALA A 64 6.50 4.83 -2.14
CA ALA A 64 5.97 5.60 -1.02
C ALA A 64 7.06 6.48 -0.40
N GLU A 65 8.28 5.96 -0.23
CA GLU A 65 9.48 6.65 0.29
C GLU A 65 10.07 7.69 -0.70
N THR A 66 9.27 8.22 -1.63
CA THR A 66 9.75 9.22 -2.59
C THR A 66 10.14 10.49 -1.83
N PRO A 67 11.31 11.12 -2.12
CA PRO A 67 11.86 12.23 -1.34
C PRO A 67 10.97 13.47 -1.25
N GLU A 68 9.94 13.58 -2.09
CA GLU A 68 8.93 14.64 -2.06
C GLU A 68 8.02 14.56 -0.81
N LEU A 69 7.85 13.37 -0.23
CA LEU A 69 7.04 13.13 0.96
C LEU A 69 7.85 13.07 2.26
N ALA A 70 9.18 12.95 2.17
CA ALA A 70 10.10 12.91 3.31
C ALA A 70 9.90 14.01 4.39
N PRO A 71 9.53 15.28 4.07
CA PRO A 71 9.25 16.28 5.11
C PRO A 71 7.88 16.10 5.80
N GLN A 72 6.99 15.27 5.25
CA GLN A 72 5.62 15.02 5.73
C GLN A 72 5.46 13.64 6.38
N GLU A 73 6.39 12.72 6.10
CA GLU A 73 6.55 11.48 6.85
C GLU A 73 6.91 11.87 8.29
N GLY A 74 5.96 11.66 9.22
CA GLY A 74 6.23 11.91 10.63
C GLY A 74 7.47 11.14 11.02
N ARG A 75 8.42 11.80 11.73
CA ARG A 75 9.80 11.43 12.11
C ARG A 75 10.03 10.01 12.68
N VAL A 76 9.43 8.98 12.11
CA VAL A 76 9.42 7.61 12.56
C VAL A 76 10.11 6.82 11.46
N ASN A 77 11.33 6.36 11.74
CA ASN A 77 11.98 5.36 10.90
C ASN A 77 11.15 4.08 10.97
N LEU A 78 10.20 3.95 10.05
CA LEU A 78 9.33 2.80 9.93
C LEU A 78 10.02 1.78 9.03
N THR A 79 10.57 0.73 9.63
CA THR A 79 11.19 -0.37 8.89
C THR A 79 10.10 -1.29 8.38
N LEU A 80 9.62 -1.04 7.17
CA LEU A 80 8.60 -1.88 6.55
C LEU A 80 9.15 -3.30 6.32
N PRO A 81 8.35 -4.35 6.61
CA PRO A 81 8.78 -5.73 6.43
C PRO A 81 9.03 -6.02 4.95
N ARG A 82 9.94 -6.98 4.68
CA ARG A 82 10.23 -7.40 3.30
C ARG A 82 9.09 -8.22 2.67
N ALA A 83 8.35 -8.96 3.50
CA ALA A 83 7.18 -9.71 3.07
C ALA A 83 5.94 -8.80 3.05
N CYS A 84 5.09 -8.97 2.04
CA CYS A 84 3.83 -8.25 1.97
C CYS A 84 2.92 -8.71 3.12
N PRO A 85 2.36 -7.80 3.94
CA PRO A 85 1.44 -8.18 5.00
C PRO A 85 0.04 -8.55 4.48
N PHE A 86 -0.20 -8.49 3.17
CA PHE A 86 -1.48 -8.79 2.53
C PHE A 86 -1.34 -9.83 1.42
N THR A 87 -2.38 -10.66 1.28
CA THR A 87 -2.60 -11.49 0.10
C THR A 87 -3.38 -10.71 -0.98
N LEU A 88 -3.35 -11.18 -2.22
CA LEU A 88 -4.14 -10.57 -3.29
C LEU A 88 -5.65 -10.68 -2.99
N ASP A 89 -6.10 -11.83 -2.49
CA ASP A 89 -7.51 -12.06 -2.17
C ASP A 89 -8.03 -11.09 -1.11
N GLU A 90 -7.26 -10.86 -0.04
CA GLU A 90 -7.57 -9.84 0.98
C GLU A 90 -7.72 -8.44 0.36
N LEU A 91 -6.84 -8.05 -0.58
CA LEU A 91 -6.88 -6.73 -1.21
C LEU A 91 -8.07 -6.55 -2.15
N LEU A 92 -8.54 -7.64 -2.76
CA LEU A 92 -9.68 -7.64 -3.67
C LEU A 92 -11.01 -7.92 -2.95
N ALA A 93 -10.97 -8.23 -1.65
CA ALA A 93 -12.14 -8.58 -0.88
C ALA A 93 -13.18 -7.45 -0.90
N PRO A 94 -14.45 -7.76 -1.20
CA PRO A 94 -15.52 -6.76 -1.16
C PRO A 94 -15.67 -6.27 0.28
N GLY A 95 -15.43 -4.98 0.49
CA GLY A 95 -15.52 -4.36 1.82
C GLY A 95 -14.21 -4.32 2.60
N LEU A 96 -13.04 -4.45 1.95
CA LEU A 96 -11.76 -4.17 2.58
C LEU A 96 -11.81 -2.82 3.32
N ASP A 97 -11.50 -2.89 4.61
CA ASP A 97 -11.40 -1.74 5.50
C ASP A 97 -10.02 -1.08 5.34
N MET A 98 -10.01 0.11 4.73
CA MET A 98 -8.77 0.85 4.45
C MET A 98 -8.10 1.34 5.73
N ASP A 99 -8.86 1.66 6.76
CA ASP A 99 -8.30 2.10 8.04
C ASP A 99 -7.62 0.93 8.75
N GLN A 100 -8.23 -0.26 8.72
CA GLN A 100 -7.58 -1.48 9.22
C GLN A 100 -6.36 -1.88 8.39
N ALA A 101 -6.40 -1.75 7.07
CA ALA A 101 -5.25 -2.02 6.22
C ALA A 101 -4.07 -1.07 6.55
N VAL A 102 -4.34 0.23 6.67
CA VAL A 102 -3.34 1.23 7.06
C VAL A 102 -2.81 0.96 8.47
N ALA A 103 -3.68 0.61 9.42
CA ALA A 103 -3.28 0.25 10.78
C ALA A 103 -2.36 -0.98 10.79
N ARG A 104 -2.67 -2.03 10.00
CA ARG A 104 -1.84 -3.23 9.85
C ARG A 104 -0.45 -2.87 9.33
N ILE A 105 -0.33 -1.98 8.35
CA ILE A 105 0.97 -1.49 7.85
C ILE A 105 1.74 -0.78 8.95
N ARG A 106 1.09 0.15 9.69
CA ARG A 106 1.74 0.85 10.81
C ARG A 106 2.25 -0.11 11.88
N THR A 107 1.43 -1.11 12.25
CA THR A 107 1.82 -2.14 13.21
C THR A 107 2.99 -2.95 12.69
N SER A 108 2.92 -3.47 11.46
CA SER A 108 4.01 -4.25 10.86
C SER A 108 5.33 -3.48 10.75
N ALA A 109 5.26 -2.17 10.50
CA ALA A 109 6.44 -1.31 10.43
C ALA A 109 7.02 -0.94 11.81
N SER A 110 6.21 -0.99 12.86
CA SER A 110 6.64 -0.71 14.24
C SER A 110 7.23 -1.93 14.95
N THR A 111 6.99 -3.14 14.40
CA THR A 111 7.46 -4.42 14.96
C THR A 111 8.73 -4.96 14.27
N GLY A 112 9.38 -4.14 13.44
CA GLY A 112 10.59 -4.49 12.67
C GLY A 112 11.87 -4.51 13.49
#